data_AF-A0A1H4U838-F1
#
_entry.id   AF-A0A1H4U838-F1
#
_cell.length_a   1.000
_cell.length_b   1.000
_cell.length_c   1.000
_cell.angle_alpha   90.00
_cell.angle_beta   90.00
_cell.angle_gamma   90.00
#
_symmetry.space_group_name_H-M   'P 1'
#
loop_
_entity.id
_entity.type
_entity.pdbx_description
1 polymer ?
#
loop_
_entity_poly.entity_id
_entity_poly.type
_entity_poly.pdbx_seq_one_letter_code
_entity_poly.pdbx_strand_id
1 'polypeptide(L)' 'MMNLEIHASTNGPDDAQALATWLEKIAKQIRKAGGDPVIENGTAVQYTDDGPQDIHFDVNASA' A
#
# COMPACT_ATOMS: atom_id res chain seq x y z
N MET A 1 17.95 -10.04 -6.95
CA MET A 1 17.14 -10.76 -5.93
C MET A 1 16.22 -9.69 -5.40
N MET A 2 14.90 -9.82 -5.53
CA MET A 2 14.02 -8.68 -5.22
C MET A 2 13.84 -8.49 -3.72
N ASN A 3 14.07 -7.27 -3.25
CA ASN A 3 13.76 -6.83 -1.89
C ASN A 3 12.44 -6.04 -1.91
N LEU A 4 11.60 -6.29 -0.91
CA LEU A 4 10.36 -5.56 -0.69
C LEU A 4 10.33 -5.06 0.76
N GLU A 5 10.25 -3.75 0.92
CA GLU A 5 10.03 -3.08 2.20
C GLU A 5 8.77 -2.23 2.10
N ILE A 6 7.89 -2.38 3.09
CA ILE A 6 6.63 -1.62 3.18
C ILE A 6 6.48 -1.13 4.62
N HIS A 7 6.37 0.18 4.78
CA HIS A 7 5.95 0.82 6.01
C HIS A 7 4.57 1.40 5.78
N ALA A 8 3.61 1.08 6.64
CA ALA A 8 2.26 1.60 6.54
C ALA A 8 1.69 1.89 7.92
N SER A 9 0.92 2.97 8.01
CA SER A 9 0.14 3.32 9.20
C SER A 9 -1.21 3.86 8.77
N THR A 10 -2.23 3.54 9.54
CA THR A 10 -3.59 3.99 9.26
C THR A 10 -4.15 4.80 10.41
N ASN A 11 -5.18 5.58 10.10
CA ASN A 11 -5.97 6.30 11.08
C ASN A 11 -7.43 6.30 10.65
N GLY A 12 -8.26 5.61 11.41
CA GLY A 12 -9.72 5.67 11.32
C GLY A 12 -10.39 4.39 11.85
N PRO A 13 -11.68 4.16 11.52
CA PRO A 13 -12.49 3.11 12.15
C PRO A 13 -12.25 1.64 11.71
N ASP A 14 -11.63 1.38 10.55
CA ASP A 14 -11.37 0.05 9.97
C ASP A 14 -10.00 0.03 9.27
N ASP A 15 -8.97 0.06 10.11
CA ASP A 15 -7.56 0.04 9.72
C ASP A 15 -7.18 -1.23 8.92
N ALA A 16 -7.76 -2.37 9.28
CA ALA A 16 -7.39 -3.67 8.73
C ALA A 16 -7.86 -3.83 7.29
N GLN A 17 -9.11 -3.48 6.97
CA GLN A 17 -9.62 -3.56 5.60
C GLN A 17 -8.90 -2.58 4.67
N ALA A 18 -8.60 -1.38 5.17
CA ALA A 18 -7.83 -0.38 4.44
C ALA A 18 -6.42 -0.86 4.10
N LEU A 19 -5.68 -1.41 5.08
CA LEU A 19 -4.35 -1.98 4.86
C LEU A 19 -4.39 -3.14 3.86
N ALA A 20 -5.33 -4.08 4.01
CA ALA A 20 -5.47 -5.22 3.10
C ALA A 20 -5.69 -4.75 1.65
N THR A 21 -6.59 -3.80 1.45
CA THR A 21 -6.87 -3.20 0.13
C THR A 21 -5.63 -2.55 -0.47
N TRP A 22 -4.82 -1.89 0.36
CA TRP A 22 -3.61 -1.21 -0.11
C TRP A 22 -2.50 -2.20 -0.48
N LEU A 23 -2.31 -3.25 0.32
CA LEU A 23 -1.38 -4.34 0.00
C LEU A 23 -1.73 -5.02 -1.33
N GLU A 24 -3.02 -5.21 -1.62
CA GLU A 24 -3.45 -5.74 -2.93
C GLU A 24 -3.11 -4.80 -4.10
N LYS A 25 -3.24 -3.48 -3.90
CA LYS A 25 -2.87 -2.48 -4.92
C LYS A 25 -1.35 -2.51 -5.18
N ILE A 26 -0.53 -2.53 -4.14
CA ILE A 26 0.94 -2.64 -4.25
C ILE A 26 1.33 -3.93 -4.98
N ALA A 27 0.73 -5.07 -4.60
CA ALA A 27 1.00 -6.35 -5.26
C ALA A 27 0.65 -6.32 -6.76
N LYS A 28 -0.44 -5.63 -7.16
CA LYS A 28 -0.80 -5.43 -8.58
C LYS A 28 0.24 -4.58 -9.30
N GLN A 29 0.75 -3.51 -8.67
CA GLN A 29 1.78 -2.66 -9.25
C GLN A 29 3.10 -3.42 -9.47
N ILE A 30 3.58 -4.16 -8.47
CA ILE A 30 4.81 -4.97 -8.57
C ILE A 30 4.70 -5.98 -9.72
N ARG A 31 3.57 -6.68 -9.85
CA ARG A 31 3.36 -7.63 -10.96
C ARG A 31 3.37 -6.92 -12.32
N LYS A 32 2.79 -5.72 -12.41
CA LYS A 32 2.75 -4.93 -13.63
C LYS A 32 4.13 -4.38 -14.02
N ALA A 33 4.97 -4.04 -13.04
CA ALA A 33 6.32 -3.54 -13.25
C ALA A 33 7.27 -4.58 -13.86
N GLY A 34 6.95 -5.87 -13.76
CA GLY A 34 7.67 -6.92 -14.50
C GLY A 34 9.15 -7.05 -14.16
N GLY A 35 9.57 -6.58 -12.99
CA GLY A 35 10.97 -6.54 -12.55
C GLY A 35 11.54 -5.13 -12.40
N ASP A 36 10.86 -4.11 -12.92
CA ASP A 36 11.22 -2.72 -12.68
C ASP A 36 10.95 -2.32 -11.21
N PRO A 37 11.74 -1.38 -10.64
CA PRO A 37 11.50 -0.90 -9.30
C PRO A 37 10.13 -0.22 -9.14
N VAL A 38 9.47 -0.47 -8.00
CA VAL A 38 8.25 0.22 -7.58
C VAL A 38 8.56 0.99 -6.31
N ILE A 39 8.50 2.32 -6.41
CA ILE A 39 8.68 3.24 -5.27
C ILE A 39 7.41 4.08 -5.16
N GLU A 40 6.69 3.93 -4.05
CA GLU A 40 5.43 4.64 -3.83
C GLU A 40 5.36 5.16 -2.40
N ASN A 41 5.31 6.49 -2.26
CA ASN A 41 5.28 7.16 -0.96
C ASN A 41 4.14 8.16 -0.95
N GLY A 42 3.34 8.16 0.11
CA GLY A 42 2.30 9.17 0.26
C GLY A 42 1.22 8.84 1.26
N THR A 43 0.10 9.54 1.08
CA THR A 43 -1.11 9.35 1.84
C THR A 43 -2.27 9.14 0.88
N ALA A 44 -3.08 8.12 1.13
CA ALA A 44 -4.30 7.84 0.40
C ALA A 44 -5.48 7.79 1.36
N VAL A 45 -6.67 8.16 0.86
CA VAL A 45 -7.92 7.96 1.59
C VAL A 45 -8.62 6.74 1.02
N GLN A 46 -8.88 5.75 1.86
CA GLN A 46 -9.65 4.57 1.50
C GLN A 46 -11.00 4.64 2.19
N TYR A 47 -12.07 4.59 1.40
CA TYR A 47 -13.43 4.52 1.95
C TYR A 47 -13.75 3.05 2.24
N THR A 48 -14.10 2.79 3.49
CA THR A 48 -14.58 1.50 4.02
C THR A 48 -16.06 1.63 4.39
N ASP A 49 -16.71 0.53 4.72
CA ASP A 49 -18.10 0.56 5.18
C ASP A 49 -18.26 1.36 6.50
N ASP A 50 -17.19 1.42 7.30
CA ASP A 50 -17.13 2.16 8.57
C ASP A 50 -16.71 3.63 8.43
N GLY A 51 -16.39 4.09 7.21
CA GLY A 51 -16.03 5.47 6.90
C GLY A 51 -14.67 5.64 6.21
N PRO A 52 -14.18 6.89 6.08
CA PRO A 52 -12.88 7.16 5.48
C PRO A 52 -11.73 6.72 6.40
N GLN A 53 -10.70 6.13 5.80
CA GLN A 53 -9.43 5.75 6.40
C GLN A 53 -8.30 6.53 5.75
N ASP A 54 -7.49 7.21 6.54
CA ASP A 54 -6.22 7.76 6.05
C ASP A 54 -5.16 6.67 6.11
N ILE A 55 -4.51 6.38 4.99
CA ILE A 55 -3.43 5.40 4.87
C ILE A 55 -2.17 6.14 4.49
N HIS A 56 -1.18 6.15 5.39
CA HIS A 56 0.17 6.58 5.07
C HIS A 56 1.02 5.37 4.70
N PHE A 57 1.78 5.46 3.62
CA PHE A 57 2.59 4.35 3.11
C PHE A 57 3.92 4.82 2.51
N ASP A 58 4.93 3.97 2.67
CA ASP A 58 6.24 4.02 2.01
C ASP A 58 6.53 2.61 1.48
N VAL A 59 6.68 2.49 0.18
CA VAL A 59 6.88 1.22 -0.53
C VAL A 59 8.16 1.30 -1.33
N ASN A 60 9.04 0.33 -1.11
CA ASN A 60 10.24 0.14 -1.93
C ASN A 60 10.34 -1.33 -2.35
N ALA A 61 10.10 -1.59 -3.64
CA ALA A 61 10.33 -2.87 -4.27
C ALA A 61 11.41 -2.72 -5.34
N SER A 62 12.58 -3.35 -5.17
CA SER A 62 13.72 -3.23 -6.10
C SER A 62 14.54 -4.53 -6.19
N ALA A 63 15.20 -4.75 -7.33
CA ALA A 63 15.81 -6.02 -7.74
C ALA A 63 17.33 -6.16 -7.49
#